data_AF-A0A328KWY3-F1
#
_entry.id   AF-A0A328KWY3-F1
#
_cell.length_a   1.000
_cell.length_b   1.000
_cell.length_c   1.000
_cell.angle_alpha   90.00
_cell.angle_beta   90.00
_cell.angle_gamma   90.00
#
_symmetry.space_group_name_H-M   'P 1'
#
loop_
_entity.id
_entity.type
_entity.pdbx_description
1 polymer ?
#
loop_
_entity_poly.entity_id
_entity_poly.type
_entity_poly.pdbx_seq_one_letter_code
_entity_poly.pdbx_strand_id
1 'polypeptide(L)'
;MGITLLNTLKNVLDFINPEGAKSKEIKENINRSHIAAADIYCRNINELSAQFIIETAYQVEIHTPNTDKKEENYHLHLQKYADLDHLKKAFLNGIGELHLLSLEEKIKILPSTYIFNEHNIKYKAIETRRLVPDFLYILNDEEYCVTLKPIHTTTSSKEIKYELQTLYKALYLSLNKEIDVDSNFQTSTFDESKHILRYFRLNQNSLFLLVADSKGNVHHHTFKNINKINHGLFGTQLKFWIYMHGDTYRFYLPYDEKTFKTTQVPLDQEIFKMTI
;
A
#
# COMPACT_ATOMS: atom_id res chain seq x y z
N MET A 1 0.90 -11.71 -44.23
CA MET A 1 1.82 -12.86 -44.32
C MET A 1 3.17 -12.65 -43.61
N GLY A 2 3.63 -11.42 -43.35
CA GLY A 2 4.93 -11.18 -42.68
C GLY A 2 4.99 -11.50 -41.17
N ILE A 3 3.89 -11.30 -40.44
CA ILE A 3 3.81 -11.52 -38.98
C ILE A 3 3.84 -13.03 -38.64
N THR A 4 3.25 -13.86 -39.49
CA THR A 4 3.20 -15.32 -39.31
C THR A 4 4.56 -15.97 -39.50
N LEU A 5 5.34 -15.55 -40.51
CA LEU A 5 6.67 -16.10 -40.76
C LEU A 5 7.67 -15.75 -39.65
N LEU A 6 7.59 -14.51 -39.13
CA LEU A 6 8.44 -14.05 -38.03
C LEU A 6 8.17 -14.81 -36.72
N ASN A 7 6.89 -15.07 -36.43
CA ASN A 7 6.48 -15.85 -35.26
C ASN A 7 6.89 -17.33 -35.39
N THR A 8 6.80 -17.91 -36.60
CA THR A 8 7.26 -19.28 -36.85
C THR A 8 8.78 -19.40 -36.70
N LEU A 9 9.55 -18.43 -37.20
CA LEU A 9 11.01 -18.38 -37.05
C LEU A 9 11.42 -18.18 -35.58
N LYS A 10 10.71 -17.32 -34.84
CA LYS A 10 10.91 -17.13 -33.40
C LYS A 10 10.69 -18.44 -32.64
N ASN A 11 9.59 -19.15 -32.92
CA ASN A 11 9.28 -20.43 -32.28
C ASN A 11 10.32 -21.52 -32.60
N VAL A 12 10.89 -21.55 -33.81
CA VAL A 12 11.96 -22.49 -34.18
C VAL A 12 13.28 -22.17 -33.46
N LEU A 13 13.64 -20.89 -33.36
CA LEU A 13 14.83 -20.46 -32.61
C LEU A 13 14.68 -20.74 -31.11
N ASP A 14 13.49 -20.52 -30.56
CA ASP A 14 13.19 -20.79 -29.15
C ASP A 14 13.15 -22.31 -28.85
N PHE A 15 12.80 -23.14 -29.85
CA PHE A 15 12.87 -24.60 -29.76
C PHE A 15 14.31 -25.14 -29.77
N ILE A 16 15.21 -24.50 -30.54
CA ILE A 16 16.63 -24.90 -30.66
C ILE A 16 17.46 -24.41 -29.46
N ASN A 17 17.09 -23.29 -28.84
CA ASN A 17 17.75 -22.77 -27.64
C ASN A 17 16.74 -22.44 -26.53
N PRO A 18 16.15 -23.47 -25.89
CA PRO A 18 15.11 -23.28 -24.88
C PRO A 18 15.62 -22.52 -23.64
N GLU A 19 16.92 -22.59 -23.32
CA GLU A 19 17.52 -21.81 -22.23
C GLU A 19 17.68 -20.33 -22.59
N GLY A 20 18.12 -20.04 -23.81
CA GLY A 20 18.19 -18.68 -24.34
C GLY A 20 16.82 -18.02 -24.49
N ALA A 21 15.80 -18.76 -24.93
CA ALA A 21 14.42 -18.29 -25.01
C ALA A 21 13.84 -17.97 -23.62
N LYS A 22 14.07 -18.84 -22.63
CA LYS A 22 13.70 -18.60 -21.22
C LYS A 22 14.37 -17.32 -20.69
N SER A 23 15.67 -17.14 -20.92
CA SER A 23 16.41 -15.96 -20.47
C SER A 23 15.87 -14.67 -21.12
N LYS A 24 15.55 -14.71 -22.42
CA LYS A 24 15.00 -13.56 -23.15
C LYS A 24 13.61 -13.17 -22.66
N GLU A 25 12.71 -14.14 -22.49
CA GLU A 25 11.35 -13.92 -21.96
C GLU A 25 11.39 -13.30 -20.54
N ILE A 26 12.27 -13.80 -19.67
CA ILE A 26 12.43 -13.27 -18.31
C ILE A 26 12.97 -11.84 -18.36
N LYS A 27 13.97 -11.53 -19.22
CA LYS A 27 14.50 -10.17 -19.38
C LYS A 27 13.44 -9.19 -19.90
N GLU A 28 12.62 -9.61 -20.86
CA GLU A 28 11.48 -8.82 -21.36
C GLU A 28 10.46 -8.55 -20.25
N ASN A 29 10.19 -9.53 -19.37
CA ASN A 29 9.32 -9.36 -18.21
C ASN A 29 9.92 -8.42 -17.16
N ILE A 30 11.22 -8.54 -16.85
CA ILE A 30 11.93 -7.63 -15.95
C ILE A 30 11.83 -6.20 -16.49
N ASN A 31 12.07 -6.00 -17.79
CA ASN A 31 11.99 -4.67 -18.39
C ASN A 31 10.59 -4.06 -18.28
N ARG A 32 9.53 -4.83 -18.60
CA ARG A 32 8.15 -4.35 -18.45
C ARG A 32 7.78 -4.00 -17.01
N SER A 33 8.18 -4.84 -16.06
CA SER A 33 7.98 -4.59 -14.62
C SER A 33 8.71 -3.32 -14.18
N HIS A 34 9.96 -3.16 -14.63
CA HIS A 34 10.80 -2.03 -14.27
C HIS A 34 10.28 -0.69 -14.81
N ILE A 35 9.74 -0.66 -16.03
CA ILE A 35 9.08 0.54 -16.58
C ILE A 35 7.90 0.95 -15.69
N ALA A 36 7.03 0.00 -15.33
CA ALA A 36 5.91 0.28 -14.44
C ALA A 36 6.35 0.74 -13.04
N ALA A 37 7.44 0.17 -12.51
CA ALA A 37 8.01 0.58 -11.24
C ALA A 37 8.64 1.99 -11.30
N ALA A 38 9.30 2.33 -12.40
CA ALA A 38 9.87 3.65 -12.63
C ALA A 38 8.79 4.74 -12.73
N ASP A 39 7.64 4.41 -13.34
CA ASP A 39 6.51 5.34 -13.46
C ASP A 39 5.89 5.71 -12.10
N ILE A 40 5.94 4.81 -11.12
CA ILE A 40 5.38 5.04 -9.78
C ILE A 40 6.42 5.56 -8.77
N TYR A 41 7.72 5.41 -9.06
CA TYR A 41 8.77 5.79 -8.12
C TYR A 41 8.86 7.31 -7.96
N CYS A 42 8.72 7.80 -6.74
CA CYS A 42 9.02 9.18 -6.38
C CYS A 42 10.05 9.24 -5.24
N ARG A 43 10.70 10.40 -5.07
CA ARG A 43 11.73 10.60 -4.03
C ARG A 43 11.15 10.69 -2.60
N ASN A 44 9.83 10.78 -2.47
CA ASN A 44 9.15 11.01 -1.19
C ASN A 44 8.36 9.78 -0.76
N ILE A 45 8.89 9.04 0.22
CA ILE A 45 8.22 7.84 0.74
C ILE A 45 6.80 8.12 1.23
N ASN A 46 6.49 9.33 1.71
CA ASN A 46 5.15 9.69 2.16
C ASN A 46 4.14 9.81 1.00
N GLU A 47 4.59 10.19 -0.19
CA GLU A 47 3.73 10.24 -1.39
C GLU A 47 3.46 8.85 -1.94
N LEU A 48 4.47 7.98 -1.90
CA LEU A 48 4.36 6.57 -2.25
C LEU A 48 3.46 5.82 -1.27
N SER A 49 3.69 5.97 0.03
CA SER A 49 2.95 5.27 1.09
C SER A 49 1.50 5.72 1.19
N ALA A 50 1.18 6.90 0.67
CA ALA A 50 -0.19 7.39 0.53
C ALA A 50 -1.02 6.59 -0.50
N GLN A 51 -0.37 5.94 -1.47
CA GLN A 51 -1.01 5.34 -2.65
C GLN A 51 -0.74 3.84 -2.78
N PHE A 52 0.39 3.38 -2.26
CA PHE A 52 0.89 2.01 -2.37
C PHE A 52 1.11 1.38 -1.00
N ILE A 53 1.17 0.05 -0.97
CA ILE A 53 1.58 -0.74 0.18
C ILE A 53 2.56 -1.83 -0.29
N ILE A 54 3.50 -2.20 0.59
CA ILE A 54 4.35 -3.39 0.37
C ILE A 54 3.45 -4.62 0.28
N GLU A 55 3.50 -5.34 -0.83
CA GLU A 55 2.77 -6.60 -0.99
C GLU A 55 3.61 -7.79 -0.51
N THR A 56 4.84 -7.88 -1.03
CA THR A 56 5.82 -8.89 -0.66
C THR A 56 7.15 -8.23 -0.33
N ALA A 57 7.90 -8.83 0.58
CA ALA A 57 9.23 -8.40 0.96
C ALA A 57 10.16 -9.61 1.07
N TYR A 58 11.38 -9.45 0.59
CA TYR A 58 12.44 -10.45 0.67
C TYR A 58 13.65 -9.82 1.34
N GLN A 59 14.06 -10.35 2.49
CA GLN A 59 15.32 -9.93 3.10
C GLN A 59 16.48 -10.38 2.22
N VAL A 60 17.43 -9.47 2.02
CA VAL A 60 18.59 -9.67 1.15
C VAL A 60 19.76 -10.15 2.00
N GLU A 61 20.34 -11.28 1.60
CA GLU A 61 21.64 -11.73 2.11
C GLU A 61 22.62 -11.92 0.95
N ILE A 62 23.82 -11.35 1.09
CA ILE A 62 24.89 -11.49 0.10
C ILE A 62 25.92 -12.50 0.64
N HIS A 63 26.04 -13.62 -0.05
CA HIS A 63 27.00 -14.67 0.28
C HIS A 63 28.18 -14.61 -0.68
N THR A 64 29.35 -14.20 -0.18
CA THR A 64 30.61 -14.31 -0.91
C THR A 64 31.18 -15.73 -0.73
N PRO A 65 31.39 -16.52 -1.80
CA PRO A 65 31.93 -17.87 -1.65
C PRO A 65 33.40 -17.82 -1.19
N ASN A 66 33.77 -18.82 -0.39
CA ASN A 66 35.11 -18.96 0.21
C ASN A 66 36.14 -19.65 -0.71
N THR A 67 35.87 -19.78 -2.02
CA THR A 67 36.75 -20.48 -2.98
C THR A 67 36.81 -19.78 -4.34
N ASP A 68 37.81 -20.12 -5.16
CA ASP A 68 38.31 -19.48 -6.40
C ASP A 68 37.29 -18.97 -7.45
N LYS A 69 36.00 -19.25 -7.30
CA LYS A 69 34.93 -18.65 -8.11
C LYS A 69 34.38 -17.43 -7.38
N LYS A 70 34.86 -16.22 -7.74
CA LYS A 70 34.43 -14.91 -7.22
C LYS A 70 32.97 -14.54 -7.60
N GLU A 71 32.02 -15.44 -7.40
CA GLU A 71 30.61 -15.18 -7.73
C GLU A 71 29.82 -14.93 -6.44
N GLU A 72 29.47 -13.66 -6.19
CA GLU A 72 28.51 -13.27 -5.15
C GLU A 72 27.15 -13.94 -5.41
N ASN A 73 26.61 -14.61 -4.40
CA ASN A 73 25.27 -15.17 -4.44
C ASN A 73 24.32 -14.28 -3.65
N TYR A 74 23.21 -13.93 -4.28
CA TYR A 74 22.16 -13.11 -3.69
C TYR A 74 21.05 -14.03 -3.21
N HIS A 75 20.77 -14.03 -1.92
CA HIS A 75 19.72 -14.83 -1.31
C HIS A 75 18.57 -13.92 -0.89
N LEU A 76 17.39 -14.19 -1.42
CA LEU A 76 16.16 -13.44 -1.17
C LEU A 76 15.22 -14.29 -0.31
N HIS A 77 15.11 -13.95 0.97
CA HIS A 77 14.32 -14.67 1.95
C HIS A 77 12.95 -14.03 2.15
N LEU A 78 11.89 -14.69 1.69
CA LEU A 78 10.52 -14.19 1.80
C LEU A 78 10.11 -13.96 3.27
N GLN A 79 9.78 -12.71 3.60
CA GLN A 79 9.31 -12.29 4.92
C GLN A 79 7.86 -12.70 5.15
N LYS A 80 7.53 -13.08 6.39
CA LYS A 80 6.22 -13.65 6.75
C LYS A 80 5.51 -12.85 7.82
N TYR A 81 4.18 -13.03 7.87
CA TYR A 81 3.30 -12.63 8.97
C TYR A 81 3.70 -11.30 9.65
N ALA A 82 4.22 -11.37 10.88
CA ALA A 82 4.55 -10.24 11.72
C ALA A 82 5.67 -9.37 11.14
N ASP A 83 6.68 -9.95 10.49
CA ASP A 83 7.80 -9.20 9.92
C ASP A 83 7.34 -8.41 8.69
N LEU A 84 6.53 -9.04 7.82
CA LEU A 84 5.91 -8.35 6.69
C LEU A 84 4.91 -7.27 7.16
N ASP A 85 4.16 -7.52 8.24
CA ASP A 85 3.26 -6.54 8.86
C ASP A 85 4.02 -5.34 9.43
N HIS A 86 5.17 -5.59 10.07
CA HIS A 86 6.07 -4.56 10.58
C HIS A 86 6.62 -3.68 9.45
N LEU A 87 7.12 -4.29 8.36
CA LEU A 87 7.59 -3.57 7.17
C LEU A 87 6.49 -2.72 6.54
N LYS A 88 5.27 -3.27 6.40
CA LYS A 88 4.11 -2.52 5.90
C LYS A 88 3.79 -1.32 6.79
N LYS A 89 3.78 -1.48 8.11
CA LYS A 89 3.53 -0.40 9.06
C LYS A 89 4.61 0.68 8.99
N ALA A 90 5.88 0.29 8.94
CA ALA A 90 7.00 1.23 8.82
C ALA A 90 6.89 2.05 7.51
N PHE A 91 6.66 1.38 6.38
CA PHE A 91 6.48 2.01 5.08
C PHE A 91 5.29 2.99 5.06
N LEU A 92 4.14 2.58 5.59
CA LEU A 92 2.96 3.44 5.69
C LEU A 92 3.20 4.67 6.57
N ASN A 93 4.04 4.55 7.60
CA ASN A 93 4.41 5.68 8.46
C ASN A 93 5.57 6.53 7.90
N GLY A 94 6.03 6.24 6.67
CA GLY A 94 7.11 6.97 6.02
C GLY A 94 8.47 6.77 6.67
N ILE A 95 8.67 5.63 7.35
CA ILE A 95 9.92 5.25 7.99
C ILE A 95 10.75 4.42 7.01
N GLY A 96 12.07 4.61 6.99
CA GLY A 96 12.99 3.92 6.08
C GLY A 96 13.17 4.61 4.74
N GLU A 97 13.90 3.96 3.85
CA GLU A 97 14.22 4.48 2.52
C GLU A 97 13.80 3.50 1.44
N LEU A 98 13.21 3.99 0.35
CA LEU A 98 12.86 3.18 -0.80
C LEU A 98 13.68 3.64 -2.00
N HIS A 99 14.35 2.70 -2.66
CA HIS A 99 15.18 2.93 -3.84
C HIS A 99 14.68 2.05 -4.98
N LEU A 100 14.63 2.60 -6.19
CA LEU A 100 14.40 1.80 -7.40
C LEU A 100 15.71 1.13 -7.81
N LEU A 101 15.71 -0.21 -7.86
CA LEU A 101 16.87 -0.99 -8.30
C LEU A 101 17.09 -0.80 -9.80
N SER A 102 18.32 -0.55 -10.23
CA SER A 102 18.59 -0.34 -11.65
C SER A 102 18.30 -1.60 -12.48
N LEU A 103 17.75 -1.41 -13.68
CA LEU A 103 17.49 -2.52 -14.61
C LEU A 103 18.77 -3.32 -14.91
N GLU A 104 19.90 -2.63 -15.06
CA GLU A 104 21.19 -3.23 -15.36
C GLU A 104 21.66 -4.15 -14.22
N GLU A 105 21.61 -3.68 -12.97
CA GLU A 105 21.98 -4.49 -11.81
C GLU A 105 21.06 -5.69 -11.67
N LYS A 106 19.75 -5.51 -11.83
CA LYS A 106 18.79 -6.61 -11.79
C LYS A 106 19.10 -7.71 -12.81
N ILE A 107 19.43 -7.33 -14.04
CA ILE A 107 19.82 -8.28 -15.10
C ILE A 107 21.14 -8.97 -14.75
N LYS A 108 22.09 -8.24 -14.16
CA LYS A 108 23.41 -8.74 -13.77
C LYS A 108 23.34 -9.76 -12.64
N ILE A 109 22.53 -9.52 -11.60
CA ILE A 109 22.45 -10.39 -10.41
C ILE A 109 21.50 -11.58 -10.59
N LEU A 110 20.56 -11.52 -11.55
CA LEU A 110 19.56 -12.56 -11.76
C LEU A 110 20.14 -13.99 -11.87
N PRO A 111 21.26 -14.24 -12.60
CA PRO A 111 21.83 -15.58 -12.70
C PRO A 111 22.37 -16.14 -11.37
N SER A 112 22.77 -15.26 -10.45
CA SER A 112 23.30 -15.59 -9.11
C SER A 112 22.28 -15.38 -7.98
N THR A 113 21.02 -15.13 -8.32
CA THR A 113 19.96 -14.93 -7.32
C THR A 113 19.21 -16.23 -7.02
N TYR A 114 19.12 -16.53 -5.72
CA TYR A 114 18.28 -17.58 -5.16
C TYR A 114 17.15 -16.97 -4.35
N ILE A 115 15.94 -17.49 -4.55
CA ILE A 115 14.73 -17.06 -3.85
C ILE A 115 14.28 -18.19 -2.95
N PHE A 116 14.10 -17.91 -1.67
CA PHE A 116 13.55 -18.82 -0.68
C PHE A 116 12.07 -18.50 -0.50
N ASN A 117 11.22 -19.50 -0.68
CA ASN A 117 9.79 -19.35 -0.44
C ASN A 117 9.45 -19.42 1.06
N GLU A 118 8.15 -19.39 1.36
CA GLU A 118 7.63 -19.51 2.74
C GLU A 118 8.02 -20.83 3.45
N HIS A 119 8.46 -21.86 2.74
CA HIS A 119 8.91 -23.13 3.32
C HIS A 119 10.43 -23.24 3.37
N ASN A 120 11.16 -22.14 3.14
CA ASN A 120 12.61 -22.10 2.97
C ASN A 120 13.13 -23.00 1.84
N ILE A 121 12.26 -23.32 0.86
CA ILE A 121 12.66 -24.06 -0.32
C ILE A 121 13.39 -23.09 -1.24
N LYS A 122 14.63 -23.45 -1.59
CA LYS A 122 15.54 -22.67 -2.43
C LYS A 122 15.22 -22.86 -3.91
N TYR A 123 15.02 -21.76 -4.62
CA TYR A 123 14.82 -21.74 -6.08
C TYR A 123 15.83 -20.81 -6.73
N LYS A 124 16.39 -21.19 -7.88
CA LYS A 124 17.16 -20.26 -8.70
C LYS A 124 16.20 -19.36 -9.47
N ALA A 125 16.38 -18.04 -9.38
CA ALA A 125 15.42 -17.07 -9.95
C ALA A 125 15.24 -17.27 -11.47
N ILE A 126 16.36 -17.40 -12.19
CA ILE A 126 16.36 -17.59 -13.65
C ILE A 126 15.71 -18.91 -14.10
N GLU A 127 15.85 -19.99 -13.34
CA GLU A 127 15.29 -21.30 -13.69
C GLU A 127 13.78 -21.35 -13.46
N THR A 128 13.31 -20.63 -12.45
CA THR A 128 11.89 -20.60 -12.04
C THR A 128 11.10 -19.43 -12.62
N ARG A 129 11.72 -18.63 -13.51
CA ARG A 129 11.12 -17.43 -14.11
C ARG A 129 10.61 -16.42 -13.08
N ARG A 130 11.19 -16.43 -11.88
CA ARG A 130 10.84 -15.48 -10.81
C ARG A 130 11.59 -14.17 -11.02
N LEU A 131 10.87 -13.07 -10.88
CA LEU A 131 11.43 -11.73 -11.00
C LEU A 131 12.05 -11.34 -9.66
N VAL A 132 13.25 -10.74 -9.71
CA VAL A 132 13.74 -9.94 -8.59
C VAL A 132 12.82 -8.72 -8.48
N PRO A 133 12.31 -8.36 -7.29
CA PRO A 133 11.50 -7.15 -7.11
C PRO A 133 12.19 -5.88 -7.62
N ASP A 134 11.43 -4.83 -7.91
CA ASP A 134 11.95 -3.58 -8.48
C ASP A 134 12.46 -2.60 -7.43
N PHE A 135 12.03 -2.73 -6.18
CA PHE A 135 12.39 -1.79 -5.12
C PHE A 135 13.27 -2.43 -4.05
N LEU A 136 14.24 -1.67 -3.58
CA LEU A 136 15.01 -1.93 -2.38
C LEU A 136 14.48 -1.01 -1.27
N TYR A 137 13.96 -1.60 -0.20
CA TYR A 137 13.51 -0.92 1.00
C TYR A 137 14.52 -1.15 2.11
N ILE A 138 15.03 -0.07 2.71
CA ILE A 138 16.01 -0.11 3.78
C ILE A 138 15.33 0.35 5.07
N LEU A 139 15.35 -0.50 6.09
CA LEU A 139 14.77 -0.21 7.41
C LEU A 139 15.74 -0.71 8.48
N ASN A 140 16.19 0.16 9.38
CA ASN A 140 17.12 -0.18 10.47
C ASN A 140 18.39 -0.91 9.99
N ASP A 141 19.01 -0.41 8.92
CA ASP A 141 20.20 -0.99 8.27
C ASP A 141 20.00 -2.39 7.65
N GLU A 142 18.78 -2.89 7.60
CA GLU A 142 18.42 -4.13 6.90
C GLU A 142 17.84 -3.84 5.52
N GLU A 143 18.25 -4.65 4.54
CA GLU A 143 17.87 -4.52 3.13
C GLU A 143 16.78 -5.51 2.74
N TYR A 144 15.71 -4.98 2.13
CA TYR A 144 14.55 -5.75 1.67
C TYR A 144 14.23 -5.46 0.20
N CYS A 145 14.27 -6.47 -0.65
CA CYS A 145 13.67 -6.38 -1.98
C CYS A 145 12.14 -6.48 -1.86
N VAL A 146 11.40 -5.45 -2.28
CA VAL A 146 9.94 -5.38 -2.09
C VAL A 146 9.17 -5.17 -3.38
N THR A 147 7.95 -5.72 -3.44
CA THR A 147 6.96 -5.34 -4.45
C THR A 147 5.92 -4.42 -3.84
N LEU A 148 5.53 -3.39 -4.59
CA LEU A 148 4.46 -2.48 -4.20
C LEU A 148 3.18 -2.84 -4.94
N LYS A 149 2.04 -2.62 -4.27
CA LYS A 149 0.73 -2.64 -4.92
C LYS A 149 -0.10 -1.41 -4.52
N PRO A 150 -1.00 -0.93 -5.38
CA PRO A 150 -1.93 0.12 -5.00
C PRO A 150 -2.75 -0.29 -3.77
N ILE A 151 -2.98 0.64 -2.85
CA ILE A 151 -3.88 0.43 -1.70
C ILE A 151 -5.31 0.20 -2.19
N HIS A 152 -5.70 0.85 -3.29
CA HIS A 152 -7.02 0.74 -3.89
C HIS A 152 -6.95 0.30 -5.36
N THR A 153 -7.72 -0.72 -5.69
CA THR A 153 -8.07 -1.08 -7.07
C THR A 153 -9.12 -0.13 -7.64
N THR A 154 -9.25 -0.05 -8.96
CA THR A 154 -10.25 0.80 -9.65
C THR A 154 -11.68 0.60 -9.14
N THR A 155 -12.07 -0.65 -8.84
CA THR A 155 -13.39 -0.98 -8.28
C THR A 155 -13.53 -0.43 -6.86
N SER A 156 -12.56 -0.74 -5.98
CA SER A 156 -12.56 -0.22 -4.62
C SER A 156 -12.46 1.30 -4.56
N SER A 157 -11.85 1.97 -5.55
CA SER A 157 -11.77 3.42 -5.59
C SER A 157 -13.13 4.10 -5.76
N LYS A 158 -14.08 3.46 -6.48
CA LYS A 158 -15.46 3.98 -6.59
C LYS A 158 -16.21 3.84 -5.26
N GLU A 159 -16.10 2.67 -4.64
CA GLU A 159 -16.72 2.39 -3.34
C GLU A 159 -16.18 3.33 -2.27
N ILE A 160 -14.85 3.51 -2.21
CA ILE A 160 -14.21 4.41 -1.27
C ILE A 160 -14.61 5.86 -1.50
N LYS A 161 -14.77 6.30 -2.75
CA LYS A 161 -15.29 7.66 -3.04
C LYS A 161 -16.69 7.86 -2.48
N TYR A 162 -17.58 6.87 -2.62
CA TYR A 162 -18.93 6.93 -2.05
C TYR A 162 -18.90 7.00 -0.52
N GLU A 163 -18.07 6.17 0.12
CA GLU A 163 -17.90 6.15 1.57
C GLU A 163 -17.29 7.46 2.10
N LEU A 164 -16.26 8.00 1.43
CA LEU A 164 -15.65 9.29 1.76
C LEU A 164 -16.65 10.45 1.63
N GLN A 165 -17.48 10.47 0.58
CA GLN A 165 -18.52 11.48 0.41
C GLN A 165 -19.55 11.42 1.54
N THR A 166 -19.96 10.20 1.90
CA THR A 166 -20.91 9.96 2.98
C THR A 166 -20.34 10.42 4.31
N LEU A 167 -19.09 10.05 4.60
CA LEU A 167 -18.38 10.49 5.81
C LEU A 167 -18.21 12.01 5.86
N TYR A 168 -17.74 12.63 4.76
CA TYR A 168 -17.57 14.08 4.69
C TYR A 168 -18.87 14.82 5.02
N LYS A 169 -19.96 14.39 4.39
CA LYS A 169 -21.27 15.00 4.58
C LYS A 169 -21.76 14.83 6.01
N ALA A 170 -21.59 13.64 6.59
CA ALA A 170 -21.97 13.38 7.97
C ALA A 170 -21.17 14.24 8.95
N LEU A 171 -19.85 14.37 8.76
CA LEU A 171 -18.98 15.22 9.57
C LEU A 171 -19.37 16.70 9.45
N TYR A 172 -19.62 17.18 8.24
CA TYR A 172 -20.03 18.56 7.98
C TYR A 172 -21.34 18.91 8.70
N LEU A 173 -22.34 18.03 8.59
CA LEU A 173 -23.63 18.19 9.26
C LEU A 173 -23.53 18.01 10.80
N SER A 174 -22.43 17.46 11.29
CA SER A 174 -22.15 17.24 12.72
C SER A 174 -21.28 18.32 13.34
N LEU A 175 -20.84 19.34 12.60
CA LEU A 175 -20.09 20.46 13.15
C LEU A 175 -20.87 21.14 14.29
N ASN A 176 -20.20 21.33 15.41
CA ASN A 176 -20.71 21.83 16.68
C ASN A 176 -21.82 20.98 17.32
N LYS A 177 -21.94 19.69 16.95
CA LYS A 177 -22.85 18.73 17.57
C LYS A 177 -22.08 17.68 18.36
N GLU A 178 -22.80 17.00 19.25
CA GLU A 178 -22.30 15.83 19.98
C GLU A 178 -22.08 14.65 19.01
N ILE A 179 -20.93 14.01 19.14
CA ILE A 179 -20.53 12.78 18.45
C ILE A 179 -19.98 11.80 19.50
N ASP A 180 -20.10 10.50 19.23
CA ASP A 180 -19.51 9.48 20.10
C ASP A 180 -18.22 8.97 19.48
N VAL A 181 -17.11 9.15 20.19
CA VAL A 181 -15.75 9.00 19.67
C VAL A 181 -14.81 8.63 20.83
N ASP A 182 -13.81 7.77 20.60
CA ASP A 182 -12.81 7.46 21.64
C ASP A 182 -11.90 8.69 21.84
N SER A 183 -11.89 9.22 23.07
CA SER A 183 -11.12 10.40 23.49
C SER A 183 -9.62 10.22 23.42
N ASN A 184 -9.13 8.99 23.60
CA ASN A 184 -7.70 8.71 23.57
C ASN A 184 -7.17 8.47 22.16
N PHE A 185 -8.06 8.26 21.19
CA PHE A 185 -7.72 8.00 19.78
C PHE A 185 -6.71 6.87 19.57
N GLN A 186 -6.49 6.02 20.58
CA GLN A 186 -5.33 5.13 20.64
C GLN A 186 -5.66 3.67 20.32
N THR A 187 -6.90 3.19 20.50
CA THR A 187 -7.23 1.77 20.25
C THR A 187 -8.71 1.48 20.02
N SER A 188 -9.00 0.27 19.53
CA SER A 188 -10.34 -0.31 19.29
C SER A 188 -11.13 -0.66 20.58
N THR A 189 -11.03 0.15 21.63
CA THR A 189 -11.83 -0.02 22.84
C THR A 189 -13.30 0.34 22.58
N PHE A 190 -14.24 -0.35 23.23
CA PHE A 190 -15.70 -0.12 23.08
C PHE A 190 -16.21 1.05 23.94
N ASP A 191 -15.31 1.96 24.33
CA ASP A 191 -15.58 3.03 25.28
C ASP A 191 -15.67 4.37 24.55
N GLU A 192 -16.54 4.45 23.53
CA GLU A 192 -16.81 5.72 22.86
C GLU A 192 -17.45 6.72 23.84
N SER A 193 -16.96 7.96 23.84
CA SER A 193 -17.44 9.02 24.74
C SER A 193 -17.92 10.24 23.96
N LYS A 194 -18.84 10.97 24.58
CA LYS A 194 -19.51 12.12 23.98
C LYS A 194 -18.57 13.32 23.90
N HIS A 195 -18.38 13.83 22.69
CA HIS A 195 -17.61 15.02 22.41
C HIS A 195 -18.30 15.93 21.41
N ILE A 196 -17.94 17.22 21.40
CA ILE A 196 -18.42 18.16 20.40
C ILE A 196 -17.42 18.22 19.25
N LEU A 197 -17.85 17.87 18.03
CA LEU A 197 -17.02 18.04 16.84
C LEU A 197 -16.85 19.53 16.53
N ARG A 198 -15.62 20.04 16.56
CA ARG A 198 -15.33 21.47 16.31
C ARG A 198 -14.81 21.70 14.91
N TYR A 199 -13.96 20.81 14.42
CA TYR A 199 -13.35 20.92 13.11
C TYR A 199 -12.95 19.53 12.60
N PHE A 200 -12.93 19.38 11.28
CA PHE A 200 -12.36 18.21 10.63
C PHE A 200 -11.68 18.59 9.31
N ARG A 201 -10.74 17.76 8.88
CA ARG A 201 -10.21 17.75 7.52
C ARG A 201 -10.14 16.30 7.05
N LEU A 202 -10.85 15.99 5.97
CA LEU A 202 -10.85 14.66 5.37
C LEU A 202 -10.16 14.74 4.01
N ASN A 203 -9.25 13.80 3.77
CA ASN A 203 -8.68 13.50 2.45
C ASN A 203 -8.91 12.01 2.15
N GLN A 204 -8.48 11.53 0.99
CA GLN A 204 -8.68 10.14 0.57
C GLN A 204 -8.18 9.09 1.59
N ASN A 205 -7.03 9.33 2.22
CA ASN A 205 -6.34 8.38 3.09
C ASN A 205 -6.08 8.91 4.51
N SER A 206 -6.62 10.08 4.85
CA SER A 206 -6.40 10.70 6.17
C SER A 206 -7.62 11.48 6.65
N LEU A 207 -7.84 11.44 7.96
CA LEU A 207 -8.87 12.20 8.64
C LEU A 207 -8.25 12.89 9.85
N PHE A 208 -8.32 14.22 9.88
CA PHE A 208 -8.04 15.01 11.06
C PHE A 208 -9.36 15.37 11.74
N LEU A 209 -9.43 15.13 13.05
CA LEU A 209 -10.54 15.56 13.91
C LEU A 209 -10.03 16.47 15.02
N LEU A 210 -10.83 17.48 15.34
CA LEU A 210 -10.68 18.30 16.54
C LEU A 210 -12.01 18.32 17.28
N VAL A 211 -11.98 17.85 18.52
CA VAL A 211 -13.17 17.65 19.36
C VAL A 211 -12.99 18.32 20.72
N ALA A 212 -14.10 18.70 21.36
CA ALA A 212 -14.10 19.24 22.71
C ALA A 212 -14.85 18.29 23.66
N ASP A 213 -14.29 18.03 24.84
CA ASP A 213 -14.97 17.26 25.88
C ASP A 213 -16.00 18.11 26.65
N SER A 214 -16.72 17.48 27.59
CA SER A 214 -17.73 18.15 28.43
C SER A 214 -17.17 19.22 29.37
N LYS A 215 -15.86 19.21 29.64
CA LYS A 215 -15.14 20.20 30.44
C LYS A 215 -14.59 21.34 29.58
N GLY A 216 -14.74 21.25 28.25
CA GLY A 216 -14.23 22.23 27.30
C GLY A 216 -12.78 22.02 26.88
N ASN A 217 -12.13 20.92 27.29
CA ASN A 217 -10.77 20.62 26.82
C ASN A 217 -10.84 20.18 25.36
N VAL A 218 -9.86 20.64 24.58
CA VAL A 218 -9.78 20.36 23.14
C VAL A 218 -8.77 19.26 22.89
N HIS A 219 -9.21 18.24 22.15
CA HIS A 219 -8.41 17.10 21.72
C HIS A 219 -8.37 17.05 20.20
N HIS A 220 -7.27 16.56 19.64
CA HIS A 220 -7.14 16.40 18.19
C HIS A 220 -6.37 15.14 17.83
N HIS A 221 -6.68 14.58 16.67
CA HIS A 221 -5.99 13.42 16.15
C HIS A 221 -6.03 13.40 14.62
N THR A 222 -4.95 12.90 14.01
CA THR A 222 -4.88 12.65 12.57
C THR A 222 -4.77 11.15 12.33
N PHE A 223 -5.87 10.54 11.88
CA PHE A 223 -5.86 9.20 11.31
C PHE A 223 -5.15 9.28 9.96
N LYS A 224 -4.10 8.48 9.78
CA LYS A 224 -3.34 8.38 8.52
C LYS A 224 -3.47 6.97 7.95
N ASN A 225 -3.18 6.83 6.67
CA ASN A 225 -3.13 5.53 5.97
C ASN A 225 -4.46 4.75 6.05
N ILE A 226 -5.58 5.47 5.95
CA ILE A 226 -6.91 4.88 5.90
C ILE A 226 -7.01 4.02 4.63
N ASN A 227 -7.22 2.72 4.80
CA ASN A 227 -7.31 1.77 3.68
C ASN A 227 -8.75 1.46 3.27
N LYS A 228 -9.72 1.65 4.17
CA LYS A 228 -11.14 1.43 3.92
C LYS A 228 -11.97 2.21 4.91
N ILE A 229 -13.13 2.65 4.46
CA ILE A 229 -14.19 3.24 5.29
C ILE A 229 -15.45 2.42 5.03
N ASN A 230 -16.18 2.09 6.08
CA ASN A 230 -17.55 1.59 5.97
C ASN A 230 -18.46 2.42 6.89
N HIS A 231 -19.74 2.43 6.60
CA HIS A 231 -20.74 2.97 7.50
C HIS A 231 -21.97 2.06 7.63
N GLY A 232 -22.76 2.31 8.68
CA GLY A 232 -24.04 1.64 8.92
C GLY A 232 -24.95 2.52 9.78
N LEU A 233 -26.26 2.35 9.63
CA LEU A 233 -27.25 3.08 10.39
C LEU A 233 -27.54 2.37 11.72
N PHE A 234 -27.47 3.11 12.82
CA PHE A 234 -27.78 2.63 14.18
C PHE A 234 -28.73 3.63 14.84
N GLY A 235 -30.04 3.38 14.71
CA GLY A 235 -31.06 4.30 15.21
C GLY A 235 -30.93 5.67 14.56
N THR A 236 -30.67 6.70 15.38
CA THR A 236 -30.51 8.09 14.94
C THR A 236 -29.06 8.49 14.67
N GLN A 237 -28.16 7.52 14.50
CA GLN A 237 -26.73 7.75 14.27
C GLN A 237 -26.21 6.96 13.08
N LEU A 238 -25.28 7.55 12.34
CA LEU A 238 -24.42 6.83 11.41
C LEU A 238 -23.15 6.40 12.14
N LYS A 239 -22.92 5.10 12.21
CA LYS A 239 -21.68 4.52 12.70
C LYS A 239 -20.71 4.37 11.54
N PHE A 240 -19.49 4.89 11.72
CA PHE A 240 -18.40 4.71 10.78
C PHE A 240 -17.34 3.77 11.35
N TRP A 241 -16.73 2.99 10.46
CA TRP A 241 -15.51 2.23 10.72
C TRP A 241 -14.42 2.73 9.79
N ILE A 242 -13.34 3.25 10.36
CA ILE A 242 -12.13 3.62 9.64
C ILE A 242 -11.11 2.51 9.85
N TYR A 243 -10.81 1.79 8.78
CA TYR A 243 -9.83 0.71 8.79
C TYR A 243 -8.47 1.29 8.40
N MET A 244 -7.49 1.07 9.28
CA MET A 244 -6.08 1.40 9.08
C MET A 244 -5.27 0.10 9.16
N HIS A 245 -3.99 0.18 8.84
CA HIS A 245 -3.13 -1.01 8.90
C HIS A 245 -2.79 -1.37 10.36
N GLY A 246 -3.54 -2.31 10.93
CA GLY A 246 -3.35 -2.81 12.30
C GLY A 246 -4.40 -2.32 13.29
N ASP A 247 -5.16 -1.27 12.95
CA ASP A 247 -6.16 -0.66 13.83
C ASP A 247 -7.48 -0.42 13.10
N THR A 248 -8.57 -0.40 13.87
CA THR A 248 -9.89 0.00 13.38
C THR A 248 -10.48 1.00 14.34
N TYR A 249 -10.75 2.19 13.83
CA TYR A 249 -11.36 3.26 14.57
C TYR A 249 -12.86 3.36 14.30
N ARG A 250 -13.64 3.75 15.31
CA ARG A 250 -15.10 3.83 15.22
C ARG A 250 -15.59 5.12 15.83
N PHE A 251 -16.64 5.67 15.24
CA PHE A 251 -17.36 6.81 15.81
C PHE A 251 -18.78 6.87 15.28
N TYR A 252 -19.63 7.57 16.02
CA TYR A 252 -21.05 7.74 15.73
C TYR A 252 -21.33 9.21 15.50
N LEU A 253 -21.93 9.50 14.34
CA LEU A 253 -22.35 10.85 13.96
C LEU A 253 -23.87 10.95 13.99
N PRO A 254 -24.44 12.04 14.52
CA PRO A 254 -25.88 12.29 14.45
C PRO A 254 -26.39 12.18 13.01
N TYR A 255 -27.51 11.50 12.83
CA TYR A 255 -28.11 11.28 11.53
C TYR A 255 -29.59 11.62 11.53
N ASP A 256 -29.94 12.57 10.67
CA ASP A 256 -31.32 12.83 10.28
C ASP A 256 -31.43 12.60 8.76
N GLU A 257 -32.19 11.59 8.35
CA GLU A 257 -32.27 11.15 6.96
C GLU A 257 -32.73 12.27 6.01
N LYS A 258 -33.72 13.07 6.45
CA LYS A 258 -34.28 14.15 5.64
C LYS A 258 -33.24 15.24 5.39
N THR A 259 -32.55 15.69 6.43
CA THR A 259 -31.47 16.67 6.34
C THR A 259 -30.32 16.10 5.51
N PHE A 260 -29.91 14.87 5.80
CA PHE A 260 -28.81 14.23 5.08
C PHE A 260 -29.09 14.09 3.58
N LYS A 261 -30.32 13.79 3.16
CA LYS A 261 -30.67 13.68 1.73
C LYS A 261 -30.79 15.05 1.05
N THR A 262 -31.32 16.06 1.73
CA THR A 262 -31.67 17.35 1.11
C THR A 262 -30.57 18.41 1.20
N THR A 263 -29.72 18.39 2.23
CA THR A 263 -28.66 19.39 2.38
C THR A 263 -27.53 19.16 1.38
N GLN A 264 -27.14 20.21 0.66
CA GLN A 264 -25.90 20.23 -0.11
C GLN A 264 -24.75 20.71 0.77
N VAL A 265 -23.59 20.09 0.64
CA VAL A 265 -22.37 20.45 1.37
C VAL A 265 -21.28 20.82 0.37
N PRO A 266 -20.44 21.83 0.65
CA PRO A 266 -19.34 22.20 -0.22
C PRO A 266 -18.30 21.07 -0.19
N LEU A 267 -18.17 20.33 -1.29
CA LEU A 267 -17.17 19.28 -1.46
C LEU A 267 -16.00 19.84 -2.27
N ASP A 268 -14.84 19.98 -1.65
CA ASP A 268 -13.62 20.31 -2.36
C ASP A 268 -13.18 19.09 -3.20
N GLN A 269 -12.89 19.31 -4.48
CA GLN A 269 -12.42 18.24 -5.37
C GLN A 269 -11.04 17.70 -4.94
N GLU A 270 -10.22 18.51 -4.27
CA GLU A 270 -8.91 18.09 -3.74
C GLU A 270 -9.05 16.92 -2.75
N ILE A 271 -10.17 16.81 -2.04
CA ILE A 271 -10.46 15.69 -1.11
C ILE A 271 -10.53 14.35 -1.84
N PHE A 272 -10.90 14.36 -3.13
CA PHE A 272 -11.15 13.17 -3.95
C PHE A 272 -10.20 13.03 -5.14
N LYS A 273 -9.19 13.91 -5.26
CA LYS A 273 -8.18 13.79 -6.29
C LYS A 273 -7.39 12.51 -6.04
N MET A 274 -7.61 11.53 -6.91
CA MET A 274 -6.70 10.42 -7.04
C MET A 274 -5.47 10.98 -7.75
N THR A 275 -4.37 11.12 -7.03
CA THR A 275 -3.08 11.20 -7.69
C THR A 275 -2.90 9.86 -8.43
N ILE A 276 -2.61 9.96 -9.72
CA ILE A 276 -2.38 8.80 -10.61
C ILE A 276 -0.92 8.37 -10.46
#